data_AF-A0A517MPD4-F1
#
_entry.id   AF-A0A517MPD4-F1
#
_cell.length_a   1.000
_cell.length_b   1.000
_cell.length_c   1.000
_cell.angle_alpha   90.00
_cell.angle_beta   90.00
_cell.angle_gamma   90.00
#
_symmetry.space_group_name_H-M   'P 1'
#
loop_
_entity.id
_entity.type
_entity.pdbx_description
1 polymer ?
#
loop_
_entity_poly.entity_id
_entity_poly.type
_entity_poly.pdbx_seq_one_letter_code
_entity_poly.pdbx_strand_id
1 'polypeptide(L)' 'MSSVFLDTVGLIAIWDESDQWHSDALLAYQRIISSRLLPVTTTGIFLECGNAAALIVLIS' A
#
# COMPACT_ATOMS: atom_id res chain seq x y z
N MET A 1 20.74 2.28 7.73
CA MET A 1 19.51 2.51 6.93
C MET A 1 18.39 1.72 7.57
N SER A 2 17.24 2.34 7.85
CA SER A 2 16.06 1.66 8.38
C SER A 2 15.05 1.55 7.24
N SER A 3 14.51 0.35 7.04
CA SER A 3 13.51 0.06 6.03
C SER A 3 12.17 -0.27 6.68
N VAL A 4 11.09 0.07 6.00
CA VAL A 4 9.72 -0.29 6.38
C VAL A 4 9.17 -1.21 5.30
N PHE A 5 8.71 -2.38 5.72
CA PHE A 5 8.08 -3.32 4.82
C PHE A 5 6.63 -2.89 4.52
N LEU A 6 6.28 -2.81 3.25
CA LEU A 6 4.92 -2.53 2.79
C LEU A 6 4.26 -3.84 2.39
N ASP A 7 3.20 -4.17 3.13
CA ASP A 7 2.34 -5.32 2.89
C ASP A 7 1.19 -4.97 1.93
N THR A 8 0.51 -6.00 1.40
CA THR A 8 -0.60 -5.88 0.45
C THR A 8 -1.67 -4.91 0.93
N VAL A 9 -2.14 -5.07 2.17
CA VAL A 9 -3.20 -4.19 2.72
C VAL A 9 -2.75 -2.73 2.83
N GLY A 10 -1.46 -2.50 3.12
CA GLY A 10 -0.91 -1.15 3.21
C GLY A 10 -0.83 -0.47 1.83
N LEU A 11 -0.42 -1.22 0.80
CA LEU A 11 -0.35 -0.70 -0.56
C LEU A 11 -1.75 -0.44 -1.15
N ILE A 12 -2.70 -1.36 -0.95
CA ILE A 12 -4.08 -1.18 -1.40
C ILE A 12 -4.71 0.04 -0.73
N ALA A 13 -4.59 0.18 0.59
CA ALA A 13 -5.15 1.34 1.29
C ALA A 13 -4.53 2.66 0.80
N ILE A 14 -3.25 2.67 0.40
CA ILE A 14 -2.62 3.87 -0.19
C ILE A 14 -3.16 4.16 -1.59
N TRP A 15 -3.45 3.15 -2.41
CA TRP A 15 -3.82 3.32 -3.82
C TRP A 15 -5.33 3.45 -4.08
N ASP A 16 -6.17 2.88 -3.22
CA ASP A 16 -7.62 2.94 -3.33
C ASP A 16 -8.18 4.10 -2.49
N GLU A 17 -8.66 5.16 -3.16
CA GLU A 17 -9.26 6.33 -2.51
C GLU A 17 -10.58 5.99 -1.78
N SER A 18 -11.22 4.87 -2.13
CA SER A 18 -12.45 4.41 -1.49
C SER A 18 -12.22 3.51 -0.28
N ASP A 19 -10.97 3.09 -0.03
CA ASP A 19 -10.62 2.29 1.14
C ASP A 19 -10.84 3.11 2.43
N GLN A 20 -11.50 2.50 3.41
CA GLN A 20 -11.79 3.14 4.69
C GLN A 20 -10.53 3.61 5.44
N TRP A 21 -9.38 3.00 5.17
CA TRP A 21 -8.08 3.33 5.78
C TRP A 21 -7.23 4.26 4.93
N HIS A 22 -7.72 4.74 3.77
CA HIS A 22 -6.94 5.52 2.82
C HIS A 22 -6.26 6.73 3.46
N SER A 23 -7.00 7.49 4.28
CA SER A 23 -6.47 8.68 4.94
C SER A 23 -5.32 8.36 5.90
N ASP A 24 -5.49 7.33 6.75
CA ASP A 24 -4.49 6.94 7.73
C ASP A 24 -3.26 6.30 7.06
N ALA A 25 -3.49 5.48 6.03
CA ALA A 25 -2.42 4.84 5.27
C ALA A 25 -1.57 5.87 4.52
N LEU A 26 -2.19 6.88 3.90
CA LEU A 26 -1.50 7.96 3.23
C LEU A 26 -0.67 8.80 4.21
N LEU A 27 -1.22 9.13 5.39
CA LEU A 27 -0.48 9.83 6.44
C LEU A 27 0.72 9.02 6.96
N ALA A 28 0.55 7.72 7.17
CA ALA A 28 1.63 6.83 7.57
C ALA A 28 2.73 6.77 6.49
N TYR A 29 2.35 6.64 5.22
CA TYR A 29 3.28 6.63 4.10
C TYR A 29 4.07 7.95 3.99
N GLN A 30 3.40 9.09 4.13
CA GLN A 30 4.06 10.39 4.17
C GLN A 30 5.10 10.49 5.30
N ARG A 31 4.81 9.95 6.49
CA ARG A 31 5.77 9.89 7.61
C ARG A 31 6.98 9.01 7.30
N ILE A 32 6.80 7.89 6.58
CA ILE A 32 7.90 7.02 6.14
C ILE A 32 8.84 7.82 5.22
N ILE A 33 8.27 8.50 4.21
CA ILE A 33 9.04 9.30 3.26
C ILE A 33 9.74 10.49 3.95
N SER A 34 9.03 11.23 4.81
CA SER A 34 9.61 12.37 5.53
C SER A 34 10.74 11.96 6.48
N SER A 35 10.64 10.75 7.04
CA SER A 35 11.66 10.18 7.94
C SER A 35 12.82 9.52 7.20
N ARG A 36 12.84 9.57 5.85
CA ARG A 36 13.84 8.92 4.99
C ARG A 36 13.97 7.41 5.27
N LEU A 37 12.88 6.78 5.69
CA LEU A 37 12.80 5.34 5.80
C LEU A 37 12.61 4.76 4.40
N LEU A 38 13.31 3.67 4.11
CA LEU A 38 13.20 3.04 2.79
C LEU A 38 11.96 2.13 2.76
N PRO A 39 10.93 2.45 1.97
CA PRO A 39 9.81 1.54 1.78
C PRO A 39 10.30 0.37 0.91
N VAL A 40 10.09 -0.85 1.36
CA VAL A 40 10.46 -2.06 0.64
C VAL A 40 9.27 -3.01 0.59
N THR A 41 9.17 -3.80 -0.46
CA THR A 41 8.15 -4.84 -0.59
C THR A 41 8.72 -6.00 -1.40
N THR A 42 7.93 -7.06 -1.62
CA THR A 42 8.33 -8.21 -2.44
C THR A 42 7.48 -8.33 -3.70
N THR A 43 7.97 -9.11 -4.66
CA THR A 43 7.18 -9.47 -5.86
C THR A 43 5.87 -10.18 -5.51
N GLY A 44 5.85 -10.99 -4.43
CA GLY A 44 4.63 -11.68 -4.00
C GLY A 44 3.53 -10.69 -3.57
N ILE A 45 3.90 -9.64 -2.85
CA ILE A 45 2.98 -8.57 -2.45
C ILE A 45 2.40 -7.84 -3.68
N PHE A 46 3.21 -7.58 -4.71
CA PHE A 46 2.69 -7.00 -5.96
C PHE A 46 1.70 -7.92 -6.68
N LEU A 47 1.93 -9.23 -6.66
CA LEU A 47 0.99 -10.20 -7.24
C LEU A 47 -0.35 -10.22 -6.47
N GLU A 48 -0.30 -10.17 -5.14
CA GLU A 48 -1.51 -10.06 -4.31
C GLU A 48 -2.28 -8.76 -4.58
N CYS A 49 -1.58 -7.63 -4.64
CA CYS A 49 -2.18 -6.34 -4.98
C CYS A 49 -2.83 -6.37 -6.36
N GLY A 50 -2.15 -6.94 -7.36
CA GLY A 50 -2.70 -7.08 -8.72
C GLY A 50 -3.97 -7.94 -8.76
N ASN A 51 -3.97 -9.06 -8.03
CA ASN A 51 -5.15 -9.91 -7.91
C ASN A 51 -6.33 -9.20 -7.21
N ALA A 52 -6.05 -8.46 -6.13
CA ALA A 52 -7.06 -7.67 -5.42
C ALA A 52 -7.65 -6.56 -6.30
N ALA A 53 -6.80 -5.80 -7.00
CA ALA A 53 -7.24 -4.76 -7.92
C ALA A 53 -8.08 -5.32 -9.08
N ALA A 54 -7.70 -6.48 -9.63
CA ALA A 54 -8.50 -7.14 -10.67
C ALA A 54 -9.89 -7.53 -10.17
N LEU A 55 -10.01 -8.00 -8.92
CA LEU A 55 -11.31 -8.27 -8.31
C LEU A 55 -12.15 -7.01 -8.18
N ILE A 56 -11.56 -5.90 -7.69
CA ILE A 56 -12.26 -4.61 -7.53
C ILE A 56 -12.78 -4.12 -8.89
N VAL A 57 -11.96 -4.18 -9.94
CA VAL A 57 -12.37 -3.77 -11.30
C VAL A 57 -13.52 -4.61 -11.85
N LEU A 58 -13.61 -5.89 -11.50
CA LEU A 58 -14.67 -6.78 -11.97
C LEU A 58 -16.03 -6.55 -11.27
N ILE A 59 -16.03 -5.87 -10.12
CA ILE A 59 -17.24 -5.63 -9.31
C ILE A 59 -17.64 -4.13 -9.26
N SER A 60 -16.86 -3.25 -9.90
CA SER A 60 -17.10 -1.80 -10.01
C SER A 60 -17.86 -1.46 -11.28
#